data_AF-A0A3D5RL69-F1
#
_entry.id   AF-A0A3D5RL69-F1
#
_cell.length_a   1.000
_cell.length_b   1.000
_cell.length_c   1.000
_cell.angle_alpha   90.00
_cell.angle_beta   90.00
_cell.angle_gamma   90.00
#
_symmetry.space_group_name_H-M   'P 1'
#
loop_
_entity.id
_entity.type
_entity.pdbx_description
1 polymer ?
#
loop_
_entity_poly.entity_id
_entity_poly.type
_entity_poly.pdbx_seq_one_letter_code
_entity_poly.pdbx_strand_id
1 'polypeptide(L)'
;GQPKDIMKDKDEVRKARIASLYTRDEAMTLRRSHENPEIIHLYEEFYGKPLSELAEKMLHTSYEDKSEILNRKGDIKMSKWVCSICGYVHEGEAAPEQCPVCKQPASVFMKVEESPAKSKYAGTKTEKNLWEAFAGESQARNKYTYFASVAKKAGYEQIAALFLQTADNEKEHAKLWFKALGELGDTAENLLHAAEGENAEWTDMYDRMANEAEEEGFPELAAQFRGVAAIEKLHEERYRALLKNVETMEVFKKSGITMWECRNCGHLVVSAEAPEKCPVCNHPQAYFEVRKENY
;
A
#
# COMPACT_ATOMS: atom_id res chain seq x y z
N GLY A 1 -14.71 26.76 3.67
CA GLY A 1 -14.00 25.50 3.98
C GLY A 1 -12.89 25.82 4.95
N GLN A 2 -12.73 25.03 6.01
CA GLN A 2 -11.68 25.28 7.00
C GLN A 2 -10.28 24.99 6.41
N PRO A 3 -9.23 25.73 6.84
CA PRO A 3 -7.87 25.52 6.36
C PRO A 3 -7.40 24.11 6.66
N LYS A 4 -6.82 23.45 5.65
CA LYS A 4 -6.12 22.18 5.83
C LYS A 4 -4.71 22.51 6.26
N ASP A 5 -4.37 22.16 7.50
CA ASP A 5 -2.98 22.21 7.94
C ASP A 5 -2.28 20.98 7.36
N ILE A 6 -1.41 21.20 6.37
CA ILE A 6 -0.78 20.16 5.56
C ILE A 6 0.42 19.54 6.31
N MET A 7 0.83 20.16 7.42
CA MET A 7 2.04 19.80 8.18
C MET A 7 1.77 19.06 9.49
N LYS A 8 0.50 18.74 9.80
CA LYS A 8 0.14 17.98 11.01
C LYS A 8 -0.52 16.66 10.66
N ASP A 9 -0.32 15.67 11.54
CA ASP A 9 -0.99 14.39 11.46
C ASP A 9 -2.52 14.58 11.35
N LYS A 10 -3.10 13.96 10.31
CA LYS A 10 -4.51 14.15 9.95
C LYS A 10 -5.46 13.59 11.00
N ASP A 11 -5.05 12.55 11.72
CA ASP A 11 -5.84 11.90 12.74
C ASP A 11 -5.74 12.64 14.08
N GLU A 12 -4.58 13.20 14.43
CA GLU A 12 -4.44 14.12 15.57
C GLU A 12 -5.29 15.38 15.37
N VAL A 13 -5.22 16.01 14.20
CA VAL A 13 -6.04 17.17 13.86
C VAL A 13 -7.53 16.81 13.93
N ARG A 14 -7.92 15.61 13.51
CA ARG A 14 -9.31 15.14 13.63
C ARG A 14 -9.72 14.93 15.09
N LYS A 15 -8.89 14.28 15.91
CA LYS A 15 -9.15 14.04 17.34
C LYS A 15 -9.26 15.37 18.10
N ALA A 16 -8.35 16.31 17.85
CA ALA A 16 -8.38 17.64 18.46
C ALA A 16 -9.65 18.43 18.08
N ARG A 17 -10.11 18.32 16.83
CA ARG A 17 -11.38 18.93 16.39
C ARG A 17 -12.58 18.31 17.10
N ILE A 18 -12.62 16.99 17.17
CA ILE A 18 -13.68 16.26 17.87
C ILE A 18 -13.72 16.69 19.34
N ALA A 19 -12.57 16.68 20.01
CA ALA A 19 -12.45 17.11 21.41
C ALA A 19 -12.92 18.56 21.60
N SER A 20 -12.48 19.49 20.75
CA SER A 20 -12.90 20.90 20.82
C SER A 20 -14.41 21.08 20.64
N LEU A 21 -15.03 20.32 19.73
CA LEU A 21 -16.49 20.36 19.55
C LEU A 21 -17.21 19.87 20.81
N TYR A 22 -16.74 18.78 21.43
CA TYR A 22 -17.33 18.27 22.67
C TYR A 22 -17.11 19.21 23.86
N THR A 23 -15.91 19.77 24.03
CA THR A 23 -15.64 20.77 25.07
C THR A 23 -16.55 21.99 24.94
N ARG A 24 -16.73 22.48 23.71
CA ARG A 24 -17.65 23.61 23.46
C ARG A 24 -19.09 23.23 23.76
N ASP A 25 -19.53 22.06 23.32
CA ASP A 25 -20.87 21.55 23.58
C ASP A 25 -21.14 21.36 25.08
N GLU A 26 -20.18 20.87 25.85
CA GLU A 26 -20.27 20.74 27.32
C GLU A 26 -20.39 22.10 28.03
N ALA A 27 -19.72 23.13 27.51
CA ALA A 27 -19.77 24.48 28.06
C ALA A 27 -21.07 25.25 27.72
N MET A 28 -21.91 24.72 26.82
CA MET A 28 -23.17 25.36 26.45
C MET A 28 -24.24 25.10 27.51
N THR A 29 -24.94 26.16 27.91
CA THR A 29 -26.08 26.10 28.82
C THR A 29 -27.33 25.50 28.17
N LEU A 30 -27.45 25.61 26.84
CA LEU A 30 -28.54 25.06 26.03
C LEU A 30 -27.96 24.12 24.97
N ARG A 31 -28.06 22.82 25.21
CA ARG A 31 -27.46 21.78 24.34
C ARG A 31 -28.48 21.06 23.47
N ARG A 32 -29.74 21.05 23.90
CA ARG A 32 -30.82 20.34 23.22
C ARG A 32 -31.64 21.32 22.41
N SER A 33 -31.88 20.99 21.14
CA SER A 33 -32.66 21.83 20.23
C SER A 33 -34.09 22.09 20.72
N HIS A 34 -34.70 21.16 21.44
CA HIS A 34 -36.04 21.33 22.01
C HIS A 34 -36.08 22.21 23.27
N GLU A 35 -34.93 22.57 23.83
CA GLU A 35 -34.82 23.52 24.95
C GLU A 35 -34.49 24.94 24.45
N ASN A 36 -34.23 25.10 23.15
CA ASN A 36 -33.88 26.40 22.56
C ASN A 36 -35.11 27.33 22.58
N PRO A 37 -35.06 28.49 23.29
CA PRO A 37 -36.20 29.40 23.41
C PRO A 37 -36.71 29.93 22.07
N GLU A 38 -35.84 30.15 21.09
CA GLU A 38 -36.25 30.65 19.76
C GLU A 38 -37.03 29.58 18.98
N ILE A 39 -36.63 28.31 19.12
CA ILE A 39 -37.34 27.18 18.50
C ILE A 39 -38.69 26.99 19.18
N ILE A 40 -38.73 27.03 20.51
CA ILE A 40 -39.99 26.93 21.28
C ILE A 40 -40.95 28.03 20.84
N HIS A 41 -40.49 29.28 20.81
CA HIS A 41 -41.30 30.43 20.40
C HIS A 41 -41.81 30.30 18.95
N LEU A 42 -40.96 29.85 18.02
CA LEU A 42 -41.35 29.59 16.64
C LEU A 42 -42.44 28.52 16.53
N TYR A 43 -42.38 27.48 17.36
CA TYR A 43 -43.44 26.48 17.42
C TYR A 43 -44.71 27.04 18.05
N GLU A 44 -44.64 27.81 19.13
CA GLU A 44 -45.82 28.38 19.78
C GLU A 44 -46.55 29.38 18.87
N GLU A 45 -45.82 30.25 18.17
CA GLU A 45 -46.42 31.31 17.34
C GLU A 45 -46.81 30.87 15.93
N PHE A 46 -46.07 29.93 15.34
CA PHE A 46 -46.23 29.60 13.92
C PHE A 46 -46.62 28.15 13.68
N TYR A 47 -45.82 27.19 14.16
CA TYR A 47 -46.07 25.76 13.87
C TYR A 47 -47.09 25.11 14.83
N GLY A 48 -47.58 25.81 15.85
CA GLY A 48 -48.43 25.34 16.93
C GLY A 48 -47.74 24.41 17.93
N LYS A 49 -47.45 23.18 17.53
CA LYS A 49 -46.82 22.16 18.39
C LYS A 49 -45.87 21.28 17.59
N PRO A 50 -44.86 20.65 18.23
CA PRO A 50 -44.05 19.63 17.57
C PRO A 50 -44.92 18.57 16.92
N LEU A 51 -44.57 18.17 15.69
CA LEU A 51 -45.32 17.19 14.88
C LEU A 51 -46.78 17.63 14.57
N SER A 52 -47.06 18.92 14.52
CA SER A 52 -48.31 19.41 13.93
C SER A 52 -48.34 19.14 12.41
N GLU A 53 -49.55 19.11 11.85
CA GLU A 53 -49.74 18.95 10.39
C GLU A 53 -49.01 20.05 9.59
N LEU A 54 -48.99 21.28 10.12
CA LEU A 54 -48.27 22.39 9.50
C LEU A 54 -46.75 22.22 9.59
N ALA A 55 -46.23 21.76 10.73
CA ALA A 55 -44.81 21.46 10.90
C ALA A 55 -44.37 20.33 9.96
N GLU A 56 -45.16 19.27 9.86
CA GLU A 56 -44.90 18.16 8.95
C GLU A 56 -44.88 18.62 7.49
N LYS A 57 -45.89 19.37 7.06
CA LYS A 57 -45.97 19.88 5.69
C LYS A 57 -44.82 20.81 5.31
N MET A 58 -44.32 21.61 6.26
CA MET A 58 -43.33 22.66 5.99
C MET A 58 -41.88 22.21 6.23
N LEU A 59 -41.66 21.31 7.20
CA LEU A 59 -40.32 20.93 7.66
C LEU A 59 -39.90 19.54 7.20
N HIS A 60 -40.83 18.63 6.91
CA HIS A 60 -40.45 17.36 6.29
C HIS A 60 -40.10 17.59 4.83
N THR A 61 -38.89 17.18 4.48
CA THR A 61 -38.44 17.13 3.10
C THR A 61 -38.56 15.70 2.61
N SER A 62 -38.95 15.54 1.34
CA SER A 62 -38.77 14.28 0.64
C SER A 62 -37.32 14.20 0.14
N TYR A 63 -36.65 13.08 0.44
CA TYR A 63 -35.41 12.74 -0.23
C TYR A 63 -35.76 12.16 -1.59
N GLU A 64 -35.42 12.89 -2.64
CA GLU A 64 -35.41 12.38 -4.00
C GLU A 64 -33.95 12.05 -4.33
N ASP A 65 -33.67 10.81 -4.73
CA ASP A 65 -32.32 10.42 -5.07
C ASP A 65 -31.85 11.17 -6.32
N LYS A 66 -30.96 12.14 -6.10
CA LYS A 66 -30.31 12.92 -7.17
C LYS A 66 -28.93 12.38 -7.52
N SER A 67 -28.60 11.16 -7.12
CA SER A 67 -27.38 10.47 -7.56
C SER A 67 -27.24 10.51 -9.08
N GLU A 68 -28.34 10.34 -9.83
CA GLU A 68 -28.32 10.49 -11.30
C GLU A 68 -28.01 11.91 -11.81
N ILE A 69 -28.35 12.96 -11.07
CA ILE A 69 -28.03 14.35 -11.43
C ILE A 69 -26.57 14.66 -11.07
N LEU A 70 -26.07 14.12 -9.96
CA LEU A 70 -24.67 14.17 -9.58
C LEU A 70 -23.79 13.36 -10.57
N ASN A 71 -24.34 12.28 -11.14
CA ASN A 71 -23.71 11.45 -12.17
C ASN A 71 -23.92 11.96 -13.61
N ARG A 72 -24.70 13.05 -13.83
CA ARG A 72 -25.03 13.59 -15.17
C ARG A 72 -24.12 14.70 -15.67
N LYS A 73 -23.28 15.28 -14.81
CA LYS A 73 -21.98 15.75 -15.30
C LYS A 73 -21.10 14.54 -15.21
N GLY A 74 -20.95 13.85 -16.33
CA GLY A 74 -20.04 12.72 -16.42
C GLY A 74 -18.75 13.09 -15.74
N ASP A 75 -18.12 12.10 -15.12
CA ASP A 75 -16.68 12.09 -15.01
C ASP A 75 -16.14 12.46 -16.40
N ILE A 76 -15.87 13.75 -16.62
CA ILE A 76 -14.86 14.13 -17.58
C ILE A 76 -13.69 13.37 -17.02
N LYS A 77 -13.31 12.30 -17.70
CA LYS A 77 -12.24 11.42 -17.28
C LYS A 77 -10.97 12.26 -17.31
N MET A 78 -10.71 12.96 -16.20
CA MET A 78 -9.63 13.92 -16.07
C MET A 78 -8.36 13.12 -16.21
N SER A 79 -7.71 13.29 -17.36
CA SER A 79 -6.49 12.56 -17.63
C SER A 79 -5.39 13.16 -16.77
N LYS A 80 -4.58 12.29 -16.17
CA LYS A 80 -3.36 12.72 -15.48
C LYS A 80 -2.25 12.85 -16.51
N TRP A 81 -1.55 13.97 -16.49
CA TRP A 81 -0.41 14.24 -17.36
C TRP A 81 0.80 14.53 -16.48
N VAL A 82 1.91 13.82 -16.70
CA VAL A 82 3.13 13.99 -15.91
C VAL A 82 4.24 14.57 -16.79
N CYS A 83 4.84 15.68 -16.36
CA CYS A 83 5.99 16.27 -17.04
C CYS A 83 7.22 15.35 -16.89
N SER A 84 7.77 14.87 -18.00
CA SER A 84 8.94 13.98 -18.00
C SER A 84 10.24 14.63 -17.53
N ILE A 85 10.27 15.97 -17.45
CA ILE A 85 11.47 16.73 -17.07
C ILE A 85 11.52 17.01 -15.56
N CYS A 86 10.39 17.35 -14.94
CA CYS A 86 10.36 17.78 -13.54
C CYS A 86 9.34 17.05 -12.65
N GLY A 87 8.54 16.13 -13.20
CA GLY A 87 7.57 15.35 -12.43
C GLY A 87 6.27 16.07 -12.07
N TYR A 88 6.04 17.32 -12.53
CA TYR A 88 4.79 18.02 -12.29
C TYR A 88 3.59 17.23 -12.86
N VAL A 89 2.57 17.00 -12.02
CA VAL A 89 1.34 16.30 -12.36
C VAL A 89 0.24 17.32 -12.64
N HIS A 90 -0.36 17.24 -13.82
CA HIS A 90 -1.54 18.01 -14.23
C HIS A 90 -2.75 17.11 -14.34
N GLU A 91 -3.88 17.51 -13.74
CA GLU A 91 -5.17 16.86 -13.92
C GLU A 91 -6.01 17.72 -14.87
N GLY A 92 -6.30 17.20 -16.06
CA GLY A 92 -6.96 17.95 -17.14
C GLY A 92 -7.36 17.07 -18.33
N GLU A 93 -8.27 17.54 -19.18
CA GLU A 93 -8.59 16.86 -20.45
C GLU A 93 -7.36 16.75 -21.37
N ALA A 94 -6.47 17.74 -21.33
CA ALA A 94 -5.23 17.81 -22.10
C ALA A 94 -4.05 18.28 -21.23
N ALA A 95 -2.82 18.02 -21.68
CA ALA A 95 -1.61 18.57 -21.05
C ALA A 95 -1.61 20.11 -21.14
N PRO A 96 -1.05 20.82 -20.15
CA PRO A 96 -0.92 22.27 -20.20
C PRO A 96 0.08 22.68 -21.29
N GLU A 97 -0.14 23.81 -21.96
CA GLU A 97 0.73 24.32 -23.05
C GLU A 97 2.20 24.45 -22.63
N GLN A 98 2.42 24.82 -21.36
CA GLN A 98 3.72 24.84 -20.71
C GLN A 98 3.63 24.28 -19.29
N CYS A 99 4.67 23.56 -18.88
CA CYS A 99 4.81 23.12 -17.51
C CYS A 99 4.88 24.34 -16.57
N PRO A 100 4.00 24.46 -15.56
CA PRO A 100 4.03 25.59 -14.62
C PRO A 100 5.34 25.69 -13.84
N VAL A 101 6.02 24.56 -13.63
CA VAL A 101 7.26 24.43 -12.85
C VAL A 101 8.48 24.69 -13.73
N CYS A 102 8.76 23.83 -14.72
CA CYS A 102 10.00 23.89 -15.50
C CYS A 102 9.88 24.64 -16.84
N LYS A 103 8.69 25.17 -17.17
CA LYS A 103 8.38 25.95 -18.38
C LYS A 103 8.61 25.22 -19.71
N GLN A 104 8.89 23.93 -19.68
CA GLN A 104 9.00 23.08 -20.86
C GLN A 104 7.63 22.93 -21.54
N PRO A 105 7.60 22.78 -22.88
CA PRO A 105 6.37 22.75 -23.65
C PRO A 105 5.53 21.48 -23.37
N ALA A 106 4.25 21.51 -23.73
CA ALA A 106 3.32 20.37 -23.59
C ALA A 106 3.86 19.03 -24.10
N SER A 107 4.78 19.04 -25.08
CA SER A 107 5.39 17.84 -25.66
C SER A 107 6.17 16.97 -24.67
N VAL A 108 6.57 17.51 -23.51
CA VAL A 108 7.22 16.73 -22.46
C VAL A 108 6.25 16.07 -21.49
N PHE A 109 4.94 16.30 -21.63
CA PHE A 109 3.94 15.65 -20.78
C PHE A 109 3.55 14.28 -21.32
N MET A 110 3.61 13.28 -20.45
CA MET A 110 3.15 11.94 -20.74
C MET A 110 1.77 11.74 -20.10
N LYS A 111 0.80 11.27 -20.89
CA LYS A 111 -0.51 10.89 -20.35
C LYS A 111 -0.35 9.63 -19.50
N VAL A 112 -0.82 9.68 -18.28
CA VAL A 112 -0.96 8.50 -17.42
C VAL A 112 -2.22 7.80 -17.87
N GLU A 113 -2.06 6.67 -18.55
CA GLU A 113 -3.17 5.74 -18.74
C GLU A 113 -3.52 5.16 -17.37
N GLU A 114 -4.80 5.23 -16.98
CA GLU A 114 -5.27 4.46 -15.83
C GLU A 114 -4.95 2.99 -16.12
N SER A 115 -4.06 2.41 -15.32
CA SER A 115 -3.81 0.98 -15.38
C SER A 115 -5.15 0.25 -15.23
N PRO A 116 -5.42 -0.78 -16.05
CA PRO A 116 -6.64 -1.56 -15.88
C PRO A 116 -6.73 -2.03 -14.43
N ALA A 117 -7.93 -1.95 -13.85
CA ALA A 117 -8.16 -2.39 -12.49
C ALA A 117 -7.57 -3.80 -12.28
N LYS A 118 -6.56 -3.92 -11.38
CA LYS A 118 -5.83 -5.16 -11.13
C LYS A 118 -6.75 -6.32 -10.73
N SER A 119 -7.90 -6.02 -10.12
CA SER A 119 -8.93 -6.99 -9.80
C SER A 119 -10.34 -6.48 -10.11
N LYS A 120 -11.27 -7.42 -10.27
CA LYS A 120 -12.72 -7.13 -10.35
C LYS A 120 -13.32 -6.57 -9.05
N TYR A 121 -12.54 -6.51 -7.97
CA TYR A 121 -12.96 -5.99 -6.68
C TYR A 121 -12.50 -4.54 -6.46
N ALA A 122 -11.75 -3.95 -7.40
CA ALA A 122 -11.20 -2.61 -7.29
C ALA A 122 -12.25 -1.56 -6.89
N GLY A 123 -11.93 -0.76 -5.88
CA GLY A 123 -12.78 0.30 -5.33
C GLY A 123 -13.91 -0.18 -4.40
N THR A 124 -14.09 -1.49 -4.22
CA THR A 124 -15.18 -2.04 -3.38
C THR A 124 -14.78 -2.18 -1.91
N LYS A 125 -15.77 -2.36 -1.02
CA LYS A 125 -15.51 -2.80 0.37
C LYS A 125 -14.86 -4.18 0.42
N THR A 126 -15.14 -5.04 -0.56
CA THR A 126 -14.57 -6.39 -0.65
C THR A 126 -13.07 -6.35 -0.88
N GLU A 127 -12.57 -5.44 -1.73
CA GLU A 127 -11.12 -5.24 -1.90
C GLU A 127 -10.45 -4.84 -0.58
N LYS A 128 -11.05 -3.92 0.19
CA LYS A 128 -10.54 -3.56 1.51
C LYS A 128 -10.50 -4.75 2.46
N ASN A 129 -11.56 -5.56 2.49
CA ASN A 129 -11.61 -6.77 3.31
C ASN A 129 -10.54 -7.79 2.88
N LEU A 130 -10.25 -7.92 1.58
CA LEU A 130 -9.19 -8.81 1.08
C LEU A 130 -7.81 -8.34 1.52
N TRP A 131 -7.52 -7.03 1.45
CA TRP A 131 -6.28 -6.47 1.98
C TRP A 131 -6.13 -6.64 3.49
N GLU A 132 -7.22 -6.43 4.24
CA GLU A 132 -7.26 -6.66 5.68
C GLU A 132 -6.99 -8.14 6.03
N ALA A 133 -7.63 -9.07 5.31
CA ALA A 133 -7.38 -10.50 5.47
C ALA A 133 -5.94 -10.87 5.12
N PHE A 134 -5.41 -10.38 4.00
CA PHE A 134 -4.01 -10.61 3.61
C PHE A 134 -3.02 -10.11 4.67
N ALA A 135 -3.23 -8.91 5.21
CA ALA A 135 -2.40 -8.37 6.28
C ALA A 135 -2.50 -9.20 7.57
N GLY A 136 -3.71 -9.63 7.94
CA GLY A 136 -3.95 -10.48 9.11
C GLY A 136 -3.25 -11.83 9.02
N GLU A 137 -3.40 -12.53 7.89
CA GLU A 137 -2.79 -13.84 7.66
C GLU A 137 -1.26 -13.75 7.58
N SER A 138 -0.72 -12.69 6.97
CA SER A 138 0.72 -12.44 6.90
C SER A 138 1.33 -12.21 8.29
N GLN A 139 0.64 -11.45 9.15
CA GLN A 139 1.03 -11.27 10.55
C GLN A 139 0.90 -12.57 11.35
N ALA A 140 -0.15 -13.35 11.12
CA ALA A 140 -0.38 -14.63 11.80
C ALA A 140 0.75 -15.63 11.50
N ARG A 141 1.12 -15.82 10.22
CA ARG A 141 2.25 -16.64 9.79
C ARG A 141 3.54 -16.31 10.57
N ASN A 142 3.91 -15.03 10.62
CA ASN A 142 5.14 -14.59 11.28
C ASN A 142 5.08 -14.85 12.79
N LYS A 143 3.97 -14.47 13.46
CA LYS A 143 3.77 -14.73 14.89
C LYS A 143 3.88 -16.21 15.22
N TYR A 144 3.20 -17.09 14.48
CA TYR A 144 3.22 -18.52 14.74
C TYR A 144 4.59 -19.14 14.53
N THR A 145 5.35 -18.67 13.53
CA THR A 145 6.75 -19.07 13.34
C THR A 145 7.62 -18.69 14.55
N TYR A 146 7.41 -17.50 15.12
CA TYR A 146 8.12 -17.07 16.33
C TYR A 146 7.69 -17.87 17.57
N PHE A 147 6.38 -18.14 17.72
CA PHE A 147 5.85 -18.93 18.82
C PHE A 147 6.35 -20.39 18.77
N ALA A 148 6.52 -20.95 17.58
CA ALA A 148 7.15 -22.27 17.42
C ALA A 148 8.57 -22.29 18.02
N SER A 149 9.35 -21.23 17.80
CA SER A 149 10.69 -21.10 18.35
C SER A 149 10.69 -21.02 19.89
N VAL A 150 9.70 -20.32 20.47
CA VAL A 150 9.50 -20.27 21.92
C VAL A 150 9.11 -21.65 22.48
N ALA A 151 8.13 -22.31 21.86
CA ALA A 151 7.68 -23.64 22.25
C ALA A 151 8.82 -24.68 22.19
N LYS A 152 9.65 -24.62 21.15
CA LYS A 152 10.82 -25.48 21.00
C LYS A 152 11.85 -25.25 22.11
N LYS A 153 12.18 -23.99 22.42
CA LYS A 153 13.09 -23.64 23.53
C LYS A 153 12.58 -24.15 24.89
N ALA A 154 11.26 -24.26 25.05
CA ALA A 154 10.62 -24.80 26.25
C ALA A 154 10.48 -26.34 26.24
N GLY A 155 10.97 -27.04 25.21
CA GLY A 155 10.92 -28.50 25.10
C GLY A 155 9.61 -29.06 24.54
N TYR A 156 8.67 -28.21 24.11
CA TYR A 156 7.39 -28.64 23.53
C TYR A 156 7.49 -28.83 22.01
N GLU A 157 8.24 -29.84 21.57
CA GLU A 157 8.50 -30.11 20.15
C GLU A 157 7.22 -30.32 19.32
N GLN A 158 6.21 -31.02 19.86
CA GLN A 158 4.93 -31.21 19.16
C GLN A 158 4.19 -29.87 18.96
N ILE A 159 4.16 -29.02 19.99
CA ILE A 159 3.50 -27.71 19.91
C ILE A 159 4.23 -26.81 18.90
N ALA A 160 5.57 -26.85 18.90
CA ALA A 160 6.36 -26.14 17.90
C ALA A 160 6.05 -26.60 16.48
N ALA A 161 5.94 -27.91 16.25
CA ALA A 161 5.60 -28.47 14.94
C ALA A 161 4.19 -28.03 14.49
N LEU A 162 3.22 -28.03 15.40
CA LEU A 162 1.86 -27.57 15.12
C LEU A 162 1.83 -26.07 14.78
N PHE A 163 2.56 -25.22 15.51
CA PHE A 163 2.67 -23.80 15.16
C PHE A 163 3.27 -23.57 13.77
N LEU A 164 4.31 -24.33 13.39
CA LEU A 164 4.89 -24.23 12.04
C LEU A 164 3.91 -24.70 10.97
N GLN A 165 3.20 -25.80 11.21
CA GLN A 165 2.15 -26.27 10.30
C GLN A 165 1.05 -25.22 10.12
N THR A 166 0.59 -24.60 11.21
CA THR A 166 -0.39 -23.51 11.14
C THR A 166 0.17 -22.30 10.39
N ALA A 167 1.42 -21.90 10.64
CA ALA A 167 2.07 -20.81 9.90
C ALA A 167 2.11 -21.07 8.38
N ASP A 168 2.35 -22.33 7.98
CA ASP A 168 2.29 -22.73 6.58
C ASP A 168 0.85 -22.71 6.01
N ASN A 169 -0.17 -22.98 6.83
CA ASN A 169 -1.57 -22.83 6.41
C ASN A 169 -1.92 -21.34 6.21
N GLU A 170 -1.52 -20.45 7.12
CA GLU A 170 -1.79 -19.01 6.97
C GLU A 170 -1.06 -18.41 5.76
N LYS A 171 0.12 -18.94 5.41
CA LYS A 171 0.80 -18.60 4.15
C LYS A 171 -0.07 -18.92 2.93
N GLU A 172 -0.71 -20.08 2.90
CA GLU A 172 -1.60 -20.46 1.80
C GLU A 172 -2.91 -19.66 1.81
N HIS A 173 -3.46 -19.32 2.99
CA HIS A 173 -4.61 -18.41 3.10
C HIS A 173 -4.28 -17.02 2.55
N ALA A 174 -3.17 -16.41 2.96
CA ALA A 174 -2.71 -15.13 2.44
C ALA A 174 -2.57 -15.15 0.91
N LYS A 175 -2.03 -16.25 0.35
CA LYS A 175 -1.89 -16.44 -1.10
C LYS A 175 -3.22 -16.46 -1.84
N LEU A 176 -4.28 -17.02 -1.26
CA LEU A 176 -5.63 -16.98 -1.85
C LEU A 176 -6.11 -15.53 -2.04
N TRP A 177 -5.94 -14.70 -1.01
CA TRP A 177 -6.37 -13.30 -1.01
C TRP A 177 -5.51 -12.44 -1.94
N PHE A 178 -4.19 -12.60 -1.88
CA PHE A 178 -3.25 -11.88 -2.74
C PHE A 178 -3.48 -12.20 -4.23
N LYS A 179 -3.80 -13.46 -4.55
CA LYS A 179 -4.21 -13.86 -5.90
C LYS A 179 -5.55 -13.24 -6.31
N ALA A 180 -6.53 -13.19 -5.41
CA ALA A 180 -7.83 -12.58 -5.69
C ALA A 180 -7.74 -11.06 -5.96
N LEU A 181 -6.76 -10.40 -5.34
CA LEU A 181 -6.41 -8.99 -5.56
C LEU A 181 -5.66 -8.74 -6.88
N GLY A 182 -5.23 -9.79 -7.59
CA GLY A 182 -4.51 -9.65 -8.85
C GLY A 182 -3.06 -9.20 -8.69
N GLU A 183 -2.47 -9.40 -7.51
CA GLU A 183 -1.12 -8.92 -7.18
C GLU A 183 -0.01 -9.95 -7.49
N LEU A 184 -0.36 -11.12 -8.01
CA LEU A 184 0.61 -12.12 -8.49
C LEU A 184 0.79 -11.99 -10.00
N GLY A 185 1.88 -11.34 -10.41
CA GLY A 185 2.32 -11.25 -11.80
C GLY A 185 3.32 -12.33 -12.20
N ASP A 186 3.97 -12.13 -13.34
CA ASP A 186 5.14 -12.92 -13.74
C ASP A 186 6.40 -12.57 -12.91
N THR A 187 7.54 -13.18 -13.23
CA THR A 187 8.77 -12.96 -12.44
C THR A 187 9.28 -11.52 -12.54
N ALA A 188 9.19 -10.89 -13.71
CA ALA A 188 9.66 -9.52 -13.89
C ALA A 188 8.73 -8.54 -13.15
N GLU A 189 7.41 -8.71 -13.29
CA GLU A 189 6.41 -7.91 -12.58
C GLU A 189 6.56 -8.01 -11.06
N ASN A 190 6.75 -9.23 -10.54
CA ASN A 190 6.94 -9.44 -9.09
C ASN A 190 8.26 -8.86 -8.58
N LEU A 191 9.35 -8.92 -9.35
CA LEU A 191 10.63 -8.31 -8.99
C LEU A 191 10.56 -6.78 -8.98
N LEU A 192 9.85 -6.18 -9.94
CA LEU A 192 9.60 -4.75 -9.96
C LEU A 192 8.76 -4.33 -8.75
N HIS A 193 7.65 -5.03 -8.49
CA HIS A 193 6.78 -4.77 -7.34
C HIS A 193 7.54 -4.86 -6.01
N ALA A 194 8.42 -5.86 -5.86
CA ALA A 194 9.29 -5.98 -4.69
C ALA A 194 10.25 -4.77 -4.59
N ALA A 195 10.95 -4.41 -5.67
CA ALA A 195 11.87 -3.27 -5.66
C ALA A 195 11.19 -1.93 -5.32
N GLU A 196 9.98 -1.71 -5.83
CA GLU A 196 9.19 -0.51 -5.52
C GLU A 196 8.71 -0.48 -4.07
N GLY A 197 8.31 -1.63 -3.53
CA GLY A 197 7.98 -1.78 -2.10
C GLY A 197 9.17 -1.44 -1.21
N GLU A 198 10.32 -2.09 -1.45
CA GLU A 198 11.57 -1.82 -0.71
C GLU A 198 11.98 -0.35 -0.80
N ASN A 199 11.86 0.27 -1.99
CA ASN A 199 12.16 1.69 -2.16
C ASN A 199 11.27 2.59 -1.30
N ALA A 200 9.96 2.36 -1.30
CA ALA A 200 9.02 3.10 -0.48
C ALA A 200 9.30 2.91 1.02
N GLU A 201 9.73 1.71 1.42
CA GLU A 201 10.08 1.42 2.80
C GLU A 201 11.28 2.24 3.28
N TRP A 202 12.41 2.24 2.54
CA TRP A 202 13.61 2.93 3.04
C TRP A 202 13.65 4.44 2.75
N THR A 203 12.96 4.92 1.71
CA THR A 203 12.98 6.37 1.36
C THR A 203 11.96 7.20 2.13
N ASP A 204 10.84 6.61 2.55
CA ASP A 204 9.75 7.32 3.23
C ASP A 204 9.39 6.65 4.56
N MET A 205 8.97 5.38 4.54
CA MET A 205 8.38 4.73 5.73
C MET A 205 9.35 4.69 6.92
N TYR A 206 10.52 4.07 6.76
CA TYR A 206 11.49 3.91 7.85
C TYR A 206 12.23 5.21 8.17
N ASP A 207 12.44 6.10 7.20
CA ASP A 207 13.03 7.42 7.47
C ASP A 207 12.09 8.24 8.38
N ARG A 208 10.81 8.32 8.02
CA ARG A 208 9.78 8.97 8.85
C ARG A 208 9.69 8.31 10.23
N MET A 209 9.55 7.00 10.31
CA MET A 209 9.44 6.27 11.59
C MET A 209 10.67 6.47 12.49
N ALA A 210 11.87 6.53 11.92
CA ALA A 210 13.08 6.80 12.68
C ALA A 210 13.09 8.22 13.26
N ASN A 211 12.65 9.21 12.49
CA ASN A 211 12.57 10.60 12.93
C ASN A 211 11.50 10.77 14.02
N GLU A 212 10.31 10.19 13.82
CA GLU A 212 9.23 10.16 14.82
C GLU A 212 9.71 9.50 16.14
N ALA A 213 10.38 8.35 16.05
CA ALA A 213 10.92 7.67 17.23
C ALA A 213 11.99 8.51 17.96
N GLU A 214 12.80 9.28 17.25
CA GLU A 214 13.77 10.21 17.85
C GLU A 214 13.08 11.37 18.57
N GLU A 215 12.07 11.98 17.94
CA GLU A 215 11.26 13.07 18.50
C GLU A 215 10.52 12.65 19.78
N GLU A 216 10.06 11.41 19.84
CA GLU A 216 9.40 10.82 21.01
C GLU A 216 10.38 10.33 22.10
N GLY A 217 11.70 10.41 21.86
CA GLY A 217 12.72 10.03 22.84
C GLY A 217 13.06 8.53 22.88
N PHE A 218 12.91 7.83 21.76
CA PHE A 218 13.26 6.41 21.57
C PHE A 218 14.48 6.22 20.64
N PRO A 219 15.68 6.70 21.01
CA PRO A 219 16.85 6.72 20.10
C PRO A 219 17.34 5.33 19.70
N GLU A 220 17.19 4.32 20.56
CA GLU A 220 17.58 2.94 20.23
C GLU A 220 16.69 2.37 19.11
N LEU A 221 15.38 2.64 19.17
CA LEU A 221 14.43 2.21 18.15
C LEU A 221 14.60 3.00 16.85
N ALA A 222 14.86 4.31 16.95
CA ALA A 222 15.22 5.13 15.79
C ALA A 222 16.47 4.60 15.07
N ALA A 223 17.51 4.22 15.81
CA ALA A 223 18.71 3.59 15.26
C ALA A 223 18.40 2.24 14.59
N GLN A 224 17.50 1.44 15.17
CA GLN A 224 17.04 0.20 14.55
C GLN A 224 16.29 0.45 13.24
N PHE A 225 15.36 1.40 13.18
CA PHE A 225 14.66 1.76 11.93
C PHE A 225 15.62 2.21 10.84
N ARG A 226 16.62 3.04 11.16
CA ARG A 226 17.67 3.45 10.20
C ARG A 226 18.51 2.26 9.73
N GLY A 227 18.80 1.33 10.63
CA GLY A 227 19.49 0.08 10.30
C GLY A 227 18.70 -0.79 9.34
N VAL A 228 17.39 -0.94 9.57
CA VAL A 228 16.49 -1.67 8.67
C VAL A 228 16.38 -0.97 7.32
N ALA A 229 16.20 0.36 7.28
CA ALA A 229 16.18 1.13 6.04
C ALA A 229 17.44 0.90 5.18
N ALA A 230 18.62 0.84 5.79
CA ALA A 230 19.86 0.54 5.08
C ALA A 230 19.89 -0.87 4.47
N ILE A 231 19.22 -1.84 5.12
CA ILE A 231 19.07 -3.22 4.61
C ILE A 231 18.07 -3.26 3.45
N GLU A 232 16.92 -2.61 3.58
CA GLU A 232 15.89 -2.59 2.53
C GLU A 232 16.41 -1.91 1.25
N LYS A 233 17.29 -0.92 1.37
CA LYS A 233 18.01 -0.37 0.22
C LYS A 233 18.82 -1.44 -0.53
N LEU A 234 19.50 -2.35 0.18
CA LEU A 234 20.23 -3.46 -0.45
C LEU A 234 19.28 -4.48 -1.07
N HIS A 235 18.09 -4.66 -0.49
CA HIS A 235 17.04 -5.49 -1.10
C HIS A 235 16.55 -4.90 -2.42
N GLU A 236 16.28 -3.59 -2.48
CA GLU A 236 15.93 -2.89 -3.73
C GLU A 236 17.04 -3.10 -4.78
N GLU A 237 18.29 -2.82 -4.43
CA GLU A 237 19.44 -2.95 -5.35
C GLU A 237 19.52 -4.38 -5.92
N ARG A 238 19.34 -5.39 -5.06
CA ARG A 238 19.29 -6.80 -5.47
C ARG A 238 18.12 -7.08 -6.41
N TYR A 239 16.91 -6.64 -6.09
CA TYR A 239 15.73 -6.91 -6.92
C TYR A 239 15.81 -6.21 -8.28
N ARG A 240 16.32 -4.97 -8.35
CA ARG A 240 16.57 -4.28 -9.62
C ARG A 240 17.63 -4.99 -10.48
N ALA A 241 18.70 -5.49 -9.86
CA ALA A 241 19.72 -6.26 -10.58
C ALA A 241 19.16 -7.58 -11.13
N LEU A 242 18.31 -8.27 -10.36
CA LEU A 242 17.63 -9.49 -10.80
C LEU A 242 16.61 -9.20 -11.91
N LEU A 243 15.81 -8.14 -11.78
CA LEU A 243 14.86 -7.70 -12.80
C LEU A 243 15.58 -7.45 -14.13
N LYS A 244 16.67 -6.68 -14.09
CA LYS A 244 17.50 -6.43 -15.26
C LYS A 244 17.95 -7.74 -15.92
N ASN A 245 18.44 -8.71 -15.14
CA ASN A 245 18.86 -10.01 -15.70
C ASN A 245 17.70 -10.76 -16.38
N VAL A 246 16.47 -10.67 -15.84
CA VAL A 246 15.28 -11.29 -16.45
C VAL A 246 14.94 -10.59 -17.77
N GLU A 247 14.92 -9.26 -17.79
CA GLU A 247 14.59 -8.46 -18.98
C GLU A 247 15.64 -8.57 -20.09
N THR A 248 16.92 -8.67 -19.73
CA THR A 248 18.04 -8.80 -20.69
C THR A 248 18.35 -10.26 -21.06
N MET A 249 17.59 -11.23 -20.55
CA MET A 249 17.85 -12.67 -20.70
C MET A 249 19.25 -13.10 -20.21
N GLU A 250 19.80 -12.38 -19.24
CA GLU A 250 21.12 -12.62 -18.66
C GLU A 250 21.08 -13.51 -17.41
N VAL A 251 19.94 -14.15 -17.10
CA VAL A 251 19.82 -15.10 -15.98
C VAL A 251 20.75 -16.31 -16.17
N PHE A 252 20.77 -16.86 -17.38
CA PHE A 252 21.55 -18.07 -17.74
C PHE A 252 22.57 -17.81 -18.87
N LYS A 253 22.81 -16.54 -19.19
CA LYS A 253 23.74 -16.08 -20.22
C LYS A 253 24.46 -14.83 -19.73
N LYS A 254 25.76 -14.72 -20.00
CA LYS A 254 26.54 -13.50 -19.74
C LYS A 254 27.29 -13.08 -21.01
N SER A 255 27.68 -11.81 -21.08
CA SER A 255 28.43 -11.26 -22.22
C SER A 255 29.83 -11.87 -22.38
N GLY A 256 30.37 -12.47 -21.32
CA GLY A 256 31.65 -13.18 -21.33
C GLY A 256 31.56 -14.59 -20.72
N ILE A 257 32.66 -15.33 -20.83
CA ILE A 257 32.79 -16.65 -20.20
C ILE A 257 32.65 -16.50 -18.68
N THR A 258 31.72 -17.26 -18.11
CA THR A 258 31.43 -17.28 -16.68
C THR A 258 31.49 -18.73 -16.18
N MET A 259 31.77 -18.92 -14.88
CA MET A 259 31.66 -20.22 -14.25
C MET A 259 30.26 -20.40 -13.67
N TRP A 260 29.54 -21.39 -14.17
CA TRP A 260 28.22 -21.76 -13.71
C TRP A 260 28.30 -22.98 -12.78
N GLU A 261 27.49 -23.00 -11.74
CA GLU A 261 27.37 -24.09 -10.79
C GLU A 261 25.94 -24.62 -10.75
N CYS A 262 25.78 -25.94 -10.87
CA CYS A 262 24.48 -26.59 -10.70
C CYS A 262 24.15 -26.73 -9.20
N ARG A 263 23.18 -25.96 -8.71
CA ARG A 263 22.72 -25.99 -7.31
C ARG A 263 22.20 -27.36 -6.83
N ASN A 264 21.83 -28.25 -7.76
CA ASN A 264 21.38 -29.59 -7.40
C ASN A 264 22.52 -30.55 -7.08
N CYS A 265 23.67 -30.46 -7.76
CA CYS A 265 24.73 -31.48 -7.66
C CYS A 265 26.16 -30.93 -7.60
N GLY A 266 26.36 -29.62 -7.66
CA GLY A 266 27.67 -28.97 -7.63
C GLY A 266 28.45 -29.04 -8.95
N HIS A 267 27.85 -29.54 -10.05
CA HIS A 267 28.56 -29.58 -11.33
C HIS A 267 28.93 -28.18 -11.82
N LEU A 268 30.21 -28.00 -12.15
CA LEU A 268 30.77 -26.76 -12.65
C LEU A 268 30.97 -26.80 -14.16
N VAL A 269 30.59 -25.72 -14.84
CA VAL A 269 30.80 -25.55 -16.28
C VAL A 269 31.25 -24.12 -16.56
N VAL A 270 32.26 -23.97 -17.42
CA VAL A 270 32.83 -22.67 -17.80
C VAL A 270 32.40 -22.37 -19.23
N SER A 271 31.48 -21.42 -19.39
CA SER A 271 30.84 -21.09 -20.67
C SER A 271 30.18 -19.72 -20.61
N ALA A 272 29.85 -19.13 -21.77
CA ALA A 272 29.07 -17.89 -21.82
C ALA A 272 27.60 -18.11 -21.37
N GLU A 273 27.09 -19.33 -21.56
CA GLU A 273 25.71 -19.73 -21.27
C GLU A 273 25.70 -21.00 -20.42
N ALA A 274 24.81 -21.07 -19.43
CA ALA A 274 24.57 -22.30 -18.68
C ALA A 274 23.94 -23.36 -19.59
N PRO A 275 24.27 -24.66 -19.45
CA PRO A 275 23.73 -25.70 -20.32
C PRO A 275 22.23 -25.90 -20.06
N GLU A 276 21.46 -26.18 -21.12
CA GLU A 276 20.01 -26.43 -21.03
C GLU A 276 19.65 -27.57 -20.07
N LYS A 277 20.58 -28.53 -19.93
CA LYS A 277 20.47 -29.68 -19.05
C LYS A 277 21.82 -29.97 -18.41
N CYS A 278 21.84 -30.18 -17.09
CA CYS A 278 23.05 -30.57 -16.39
C CYS A 278 23.53 -31.94 -16.89
N PRO A 279 24.79 -32.08 -17.35
CA PRO A 279 25.32 -33.34 -17.88
C PRO A 279 25.52 -34.41 -16.80
N VAL A 280 25.48 -34.03 -15.52
CA VAL A 280 25.69 -34.95 -14.39
C VAL A 280 24.36 -35.44 -13.83
N CYS A 281 23.52 -34.53 -13.33
CA CYS A 281 22.27 -34.90 -12.66
C CYS A 281 21.01 -34.79 -13.52
N ASN A 282 21.15 -34.44 -14.80
CA ASN A 282 20.05 -34.33 -15.77
C ASN A 282 18.95 -33.28 -15.45
N HIS A 283 19.15 -32.42 -14.46
CA HIS A 283 18.22 -31.34 -14.13
C HIS A 283 18.30 -30.17 -15.13
N PRO A 284 17.20 -29.41 -15.33
CA PRO A 284 17.14 -28.33 -16.32
C PRO A 284 18.04 -27.13 -15.97
N GLN A 285 18.23 -26.24 -16.95
CA GLN A 285 19.02 -25.00 -16.84
C GLN A 285 18.70 -24.17 -15.60
N ALA A 286 17.44 -24.18 -15.14
CA ALA A 286 16.96 -23.43 -13.96
C ALA A 286 17.69 -23.76 -12.64
N TYR A 287 18.47 -24.85 -12.60
CA TYR A 287 19.29 -25.22 -11.45
C TYR A 287 20.69 -24.60 -11.48
N PHE A 288 21.12 -23.97 -12.57
CA PHE A 288 22.41 -23.29 -12.65
C PHE A 288 22.35 -21.88 -12.09
N GLU A 289 23.43 -21.46 -11.46
CA GLU A 289 23.69 -20.08 -11.06
C GLU A 289 25.16 -19.72 -11.32
N VAL A 290 25.50 -18.43 -11.31
CA VAL A 290 26.90 -18.00 -11.37
C VAL A 290 27.58 -18.43 -10.07
N ARG A 291 28.70 -19.16 -10.19
CA ARG A 291 29.46 -19.62 -9.03
C ARG A 291 29.91 -18.44 -8.19
N LYS A 292 29.71 -18.55 -6.88
CA LYS A 292 30.22 -17.59 -5.88
C LYS A 292 31.30 -18.26 -5.03
N GLU A 293 32.47 -17.64 -4.94
CA GLU A 293 33.53 -18.05 -4.01
C GLU A 293 33.57 -17.07 -2.84
N ASN A 294 33.54 -17.60 -1.61
CA ASN A 294 33.56 -16.83 -0.37
C ASN A 294 34.46 -17.46 0.71
N TYR A 295 35.40 -18.32 0.30
CA TYR A 295 36.42 -18.97 1.10
C TYR A 295 37.81 -18.69 0.54
#